data_AF-A0A261FC30-F1
#
_entry.id   AF-A0A261FC30-F1
#
_cell.length_a   1.000
_cell.length_b   1.000
_cell.length_c   1.000
_cell.angle_alpha   90.00
_cell.angle_beta   90.00
_cell.angle_gamma   90.00
#
_symmetry.space_group_name_H-M   'P 1'
#
loop_
_entity.id
_entity.type
_entity.pdbx_description
1 polymer ?
#
loop_
_entity_poly.entity_id
_entity_poly.type
_entity_poly.pdbx_seq_one_letter_code
_entity_poly.pdbx_strand_id
1 'polypeptide(L)'
;MSTTVRVPVKASIWDWVMRIGAYSNLTVADHEKIDLWRSGSENPTMRQISYMSKKLSVPFGYFFLKEPVDDTPQVFAHRTIANANLAKPSRDLVDTVFSMQSIQDWARQDSRDNDYAQLSYVGSCSIATITAQQLAHRIRQVLGLDER
;
A
#
# COMPACT_ATOMS: atom_id res chain seq x y z
N MET A 1 -8.24 32.94 -17.70
CA MET A 1 -7.57 33.19 -16.40
C MET A 1 -7.65 31.89 -15.59
N SER A 2 -6.53 31.29 -15.19
CA SER A 2 -6.53 30.06 -14.38
C SER A 2 -6.78 30.42 -12.92
N THR A 3 -7.98 30.18 -12.40
CA THR A 3 -8.30 30.42 -10.99
C THR A 3 -7.49 29.49 -10.09
N THR A 4 -6.70 30.04 -9.17
CA THR A 4 -5.92 29.27 -8.21
C THR A 4 -6.79 28.92 -7.01
N VAL A 5 -7.17 27.65 -6.87
CA VAL A 5 -7.93 27.14 -5.72
C VAL A 5 -6.98 26.83 -4.57
N ARG A 6 -7.22 27.45 -3.40
CA ARG A 6 -6.55 27.13 -2.13
C ARG A 6 -7.45 26.24 -1.28
N VAL A 7 -6.84 25.25 -0.63
CA VAL A 7 -7.57 24.25 0.16
C VAL A 7 -6.92 24.13 1.54
N PRO A 8 -7.67 24.31 2.63
CA PRO A 8 -7.15 24.07 3.97
C PRO A 8 -6.89 22.58 4.18
N VAL A 9 -5.71 22.26 4.73
CA VAL A 9 -5.32 20.90 5.12
C VAL A 9 -5.05 20.94 6.62
N LYS A 10 -5.61 19.99 7.38
CA LYS A 10 -5.44 19.96 8.83
C LYS A 10 -3.97 19.74 9.20
N ALA A 11 -3.50 20.41 10.25
CA ALA A 11 -2.16 20.20 10.79
C ALA A 11 -1.85 18.72 11.05
N SER A 12 -2.79 18.00 11.69
CA SER A 12 -2.67 16.56 11.96
C SER A 12 -2.44 15.70 10.71
N ILE A 13 -2.91 16.13 9.54
CA ILE A 13 -2.66 15.45 8.27
C ILE A 13 -1.26 15.78 7.78
N TRP A 14 -0.79 17.02 7.87
CA TRP A 14 0.61 17.38 7.58
C TRP A 14 1.59 16.60 8.44
N ASP A 15 1.35 16.54 9.75
CA ASP A 15 2.08 15.71 10.71
C ASP A 15 2.18 14.25 10.25
N TRP A 16 1.04 13.69 9.84
CA TRP A 16 0.97 12.30 9.44
C TRP A 16 1.65 12.03 8.10
N VAL A 17 1.37 12.80 7.05
CA VAL A 17 1.98 12.60 5.72
C VAL A 17 3.49 12.80 5.75
N MET A 18 4.01 13.67 6.62
CA MET A 18 5.47 13.79 6.83
C MET A 18 6.07 12.57 7.53
N ARG A 19 5.31 11.89 8.39
CA ARG A 19 5.75 10.67 9.06
C ARG A 19 5.73 9.44 8.14
N ILE A 20 4.75 9.34 7.25
CA ILE A 20 4.59 8.17 6.34
C ILE A 20 5.24 8.36 4.98
N GLY A 21 5.52 9.59 4.58
CA GLY A 21 6.05 9.94 3.27
C GLY A 21 7.58 9.92 3.20
N ALA A 22 8.09 10.03 1.98
CA ALA A 22 9.52 10.10 1.69
C ALA A 22 10.12 11.47 2.07
N TYR A 23 10.32 11.69 3.37
CA TYR A 23 10.85 12.95 3.92
C TYR A 23 12.17 13.41 3.27
N SER A 24 13.04 12.46 2.89
CA SER A 24 14.32 12.72 2.23
C SER A 24 14.20 13.45 0.88
N ASN A 25 13.01 13.46 0.26
CA ASN A 25 12.78 14.10 -1.03
C ASN A 25 12.38 15.59 -0.91
N LEU A 26 12.14 16.06 0.32
CA LEU A 26 11.79 17.45 0.58
C LEU A 26 13.04 18.35 0.59
N THR A 27 12.89 19.55 0.04
CA THR A 27 13.91 20.60 0.14
C THR A 27 13.65 21.49 1.35
N VAL A 28 14.63 22.30 1.76
CA VAL A 28 14.48 23.29 2.84
C VAL A 28 13.26 24.20 2.59
N ALA A 29 13.10 24.69 1.36
CA ALA A 29 11.95 25.53 0.98
C ALA A 29 10.60 24.80 1.04
N ASP A 30 10.59 23.47 0.91
CA ASP A 30 9.36 22.68 1.08
C ASP A 30 8.99 22.58 2.56
N HIS A 31 9.97 22.39 3.44
CA HIS A 31 9.76 22.38 4.89
C HIS A 31 9.16 23.69 5.37
N GLU A 32 9.75 24.83 4.97
CA GLU A 32 9.25 26.16 5.34
C GLU A 32 7.79 26.36 4.92
N LYS A 33 7.41 25.91 3.72
CA LYS A 33 6.02 25.97 3.26
C LYS A 33 5.10 25.07 4.07
N ILE A 34 5.53 23.85 4.37
CA ILE A 34 4.75 22.91 5.17
C ILE A 34 4.53 23.49 6.57
N ASP A 35 5.54 24.13 7.17
CA ASP A 35 5.40 24.77 8.49
C ASP A 35 4.38 25.91 8.47
N LEU A 36 4.37 26.74 7.42
CA LEU A 36 3.35 27.79 7.23
C LEU A 36 1.93 27.23 7.05
N TRP A 37 1.80 26.09 6.37
CA TRP A 37 0.50 25.43 6.19
C TRP A 37 0.04 24.70 7.45
N ARG A 38 0.98 24.13 8.21
CA ARG A 38 0.72 23.45 9.48
C ARG A 38 0.30 24.43 10.57
N SER A 39 0.89 25.63 10.62
CA SER A 39 0.49 26.69 11.56
C SER A 39 -0.86 27.33 11.21
N GLY A 40 -1.37 27.09 9.99
CA GLY A 40 -2.57 27.75 9.48
C GLY A 40 -2.34 29.19 9.02
N SER A 41 -1.08 29.64 8.94
CA SER A 41 -0.72 30.98 8.46
C SER A 41 -1.08 31.17 6.99
N GLU A 42 -0.96 30.11 6.19
CA GLU A 42 -1.42 30.08 4.80
C GLU A 42 -2.11 28.75 4.46
N ASN A 43 -2.96 28.77 3.44
CA ASN A 43 -3.52 27.55 2.85
C ASN A 43 -2.79 27.18 1.56
N PRO A 44 -2.39 25.91 1.39
CA PRO A 44 -1.77 25.45 0.16
C PRO A 44 -2.75 25.54 -1.02
N THR A 45 -2.20 25.77 -2.21
CA THR A 45 -2.94 25.64 -3.47
C THR A 45 -3.06 24.16 -3.86
N MET A 46 -4.06 23.83 -4.68
CA MET A 46 -4.23 22.46 -5.18
C MET A 46 -2.98 21.95 -5.92
N ARG A 47 -2.30 22.83 -6.65
CA ARG A 47 -1.04 22.50 -7.34
C ARG A 47 0.09 22.22 -6.37
N GLN A 48 0.18 22.96 -5.26
CA GLN A 48 1.18 22.71 -4.21
C GLN A 48 0.90 21.39 -3.48
N ILE A 49 -0.37 21.05 -3.20
CA ILE A 49 -0.72 19.74 -2.62
C ILE A 49 -0.32 18.61 -3.58
N SER A 50 -0.62 18.74 -4.87
CA SER A 50 -0.22 17.74 -5.88
C SER A 50 1.30 17.60 -5.98
N TYR A 51 2.03 18.71 -5.91
CA TYR A 51 3.50 18.71 -5.86
C TYR A 51 4.04 17.98 -4.62
N MET A 52 3.49 18.26 -3.44
CA MET A 52 3.89 17.59 -2.19
C MET A 52 3.53 16.11 -2.18
N SER A 53 2.35 15.75 -2.68
CA SER A 53 1.93 14.35 -2.86
C SER A 53 2.95 13.54 -3.64
N LYS A 54 3.44 14.07 -4.77
CA LYS A 54 4.47 13.40 -5.58
C LYS A 54 5.80 13.30 -4.87
N LYS A 55 6.25 14.37 -4.18
CA LYS A 55 7.53 14.36 -3.46
C LYS A 55 7.55 13.37 -2.29
N LEU A 56 6.47 13.35 -1.52
CA LEU A 56 6.31 12.49 -0.37
C LEU A 56 5.93 11.05 -0.76
N SER A 57 5.63 10.79 -2.03
CA SER A 57 5.02 9.54 -2.50
C SER A 57 3.73 9.18 -1.76
N VAL A 58 2.96 10.18 -1.30
CA VAL A 58 1.72 9.95 -0.56
C VAL A 58 0.52 10.18 -1.48
N PRO A 59 -0.52 9.33 -1.46
CA PRO A 59 -1.71 9.52 -2.30
C PRO A 59 -2.30 10.91 -2.13
N PHE A 60 -2.59 11.58 -3.24
CA PHE A 60 -3.10 12.95 -3.25
C PHE A 60 -4.38 13.12 -2.40
N GLY A 61 -5.24 12.10 -2.37
CA GLY A 61 -6.47 12.09 -1.56
C GLY A 61 -6.22 12.22 -0.06
N TYR A 62 -5.04 11.86 0.43
CA TYR A 62 -4.75 11.79 1.87
C TYR A 62 -4.72 13.16 2.54
N PHE A 63 -4.35 14.20 1.78
CA PHE A 63 -4.35 15.59 2.25
C PHE A 63 -5.76 16.12 2.60
N PHE A 64 -6.80 15.43 2.15
CA PHE A 64 -8.21 15.82 2.37
C PHE A 64 -8.93 14.92 3.38
N LEU A 65 -8.21 13.99 4.03
CA LEU A 65 -8.79 13.15 5.07
C LEU A 65 -9.16 13.98 6.32
N LYS A 66 -10.23 13.56 7.00
CA LYS A 66 -10.63 14.17 8.27
C LYS A 66 -9.62 13.89 9.37
N GLU A 67 -8.99 12.72 9.34
CA GLU A 67 -7.99 12.25 10.31
C GLU A 67 -7.05 11.23 9.64
N PRO A 68 -5.82 11.05 10.18
CA PRO A 68 -4.91 10.00 9.73
C PRO A 68 -5.55 8.61 9.78
N VAL A 69 -5.28 7.79 8.78
CA VAL A 69 -5.76 6.40 8.71
C VAL A 69 -4.58 5.43 8.80
N ASP A 70 -4.85 4.21 9.28
CA ASP A 70 -3.91 3.10 9.13
C ASP A 70 -4.27 2.31 7.88
N ASP A 71 -3.43 2.42 6.86
CA ASP A 71 -3.59 1.76 5.57
C ASP A 71 -2.60 0.61 5.36
N THR A 72 -2.03 0.09 6.45
CA THR A 72 -1.14 -1.06 6.41
C THR A 72 -1.89 -2.30 5.88
N PRO A 73 -1.46 -2.93 4.78
CA PRO A 73 -2.14 -4.09 4.24
C PRO A 73 -2.13 -5.28 5.21
N GLN A 74 -3.22 -6.06 5.27
CA GLN A 74 -3.36 -7.18 6.21
C GLN A 74 -2.26 -8.23 6.11
N VAL A 75 -1.67 -8.42 4.91
CA VAL A 75 -0.55 -9.36 4.68
C VAL A 75 0.67 -9.06 5.58
N PHE A 76 0.80 -7.83 6.08
CA PHE A 76 1.87 -7.46 7.02
C PHE A 76 1.66 -7.98 8.45
N ALA A 77 0.43 -8.30 8.85
CA ALA A 77 0.14 -8.86 10.18
C ALA A 77 0.81 -10.24 10.41
N HIS A 78 1.18 -10.93 9.33
CA HIS A 78 1.74 -12.28 9.37
C HIS A 78 3.26 -12.32 9.10
N ARG A 79 3.96 -11.18 9.07
CA ARG A 79 5.42 -11.17 8.87
C ARG A 79 6.17 -11.67 10.11
N THR A 80 7.24 -12.40 9.86
CA THR A 80 8.02 -13.21 10.79
C THR A 80 8.70 -12.40 11.91
N ILE A 81 8.92 -13.09 13.04
CA ILE A 81 9.53 -12.65 14.32
C ILE A 81 10.85 -11.84 14.15
N ALA A 82 11.60 -12.05 13.07
CA ALA A 82 12.87 -11.35 12.80
C ALA A 82 12.73 -9.89 12.30
N ASN A 83 11.52 -9.42 11.99
CA ASN A 83 11.25 -8.04 11.55
C ASN A 83 10.56 -7.17 12.61
N ALA A 84 10.60 -7.56 13.88
CA ALA A 84 9.97 -6.84 14.98
C ALA A 84 10.36 -5.35 15.09
N ASN A 85 11.53 -4.96 14.57
CA ASN A 85 12.01 -3.58 14.59
C ASN A 85 11.50 -2.70 13.42
N LEU A 86 10.87 -3.27 12.39
CA LEU A 86 10.23 -2.52 11.31
C LEU A 86 8.72 -2.43 11.59
N ALA A 87 8.34 -1.46 12.42
CA ALA A 87 6.97 -1.32 12.92
C ALA A 87 5.92 -1.06 11.81
N LYS A 88 6.32 -0.48 10.66
CA LYS A 88 5.43 -0.23 9.52
C LYS A 88 6.17 -0.36 8.17
N PRO A 89 5.54 -0.91 7.12
CA PRO A 89 6.12 -0.96 5.78
C PRO A 89 6.33 0.45 5.21
N SER A 90 7.27 0.58 4.28
CA SER A 90 7.41 1.82 3.50
C SER A 90 6.17 2.09 2.65
N ARG A 91 5.93 3.36 2.33
CA ARG A 91 4.83 3.79 1.46
C ARG A 91 4.86 3.11 0.10
N ASP A 92 6.00 3.08 -0.56
CA ASP A 92 6.17 2.40 -1.86
C ASP A 92 5.79 0.92 -1.78
N LEU A 93 6.11 0.25 -0.66
CA LEU A 93 5.76 -1.14 -0.46
C LEU A 93 4.26 -1.34 -0.22
N VAL A 94 3.61 -0.45 0.54
CA VAL A 94 2.14 -0.45 0.71
C VAL A 94 1.44 -0.30 -0.64
N ASP A 95 1.86 0.70 -1.43
CA ASP A 95 1.27 0.98 -2.74
C ASP A 95 1.50 -0.17 -3.74
N THR A 96 2.68 -0.80 -3.68
CA THR A 96 2.98 -2.00 -4.47
C THR A 96 2.04 -3.15 -4.10
N VAL A 97 1.81 -3.40 -2.81
CA VAL A 97 0.91 -4.47 -2.37
C VAL A 97 -0.52 -4.22 -2.85
N PHE A 98 -1.05 -3.01 -2.71
CA PHE A 98 -2.39 -2.67 -3.22
C PHE A 98 -2.49 -2.81 -4.74
N SER A 99 -1.44 -2.41 -5.48
CA SER A 99 -1.39 -2.58 -6.94
C SER A 99 -1.42 -4.06 -7.33
N MET A 100 -0.63 -4.90 -6.66
CA MET A 100 -0.61 -6.35 -6.91
C MET A 100 -1.94 -7.01 -6.55
N GLN A 101 -2.58 -6.60 -5.45
CA GLN A 101 -3.92 -7.08 -5.09
C GLN A 101 -4.95 -6.74 -6.16
N SER A 102 -4.92 -5.52 -6.69
CA SER A 102 -5.82 -5.10 -7.77
C SER A 102 -5.63 -5.94 -9.04
N ILE A 103 -4.38 -6.26 -9.40
CA ILE A 103 -4.06 -7.14 -10.54
C ILE A 103 -4.58 -8.57 -10.28
N GLN A 104 -4.40 -9.10 -9.06
CA GLN A 104 -4.90 -10.42 -8.69
C GLN A 104 -6.43 -10.49 -8.74
N ASP A 105 -7.12 -9.46 -8.27
CA ASP A 105 -8.57 -9.37 -8.32
C ASP A 105 -9.08 -9.29 -9.76
N TRP A 106 -8.41 -8.48 -10.60
CA TRP A 106 -8.68 -8.43 -12.03
C TRP A 106 -8.48 -9.80 -12.70
N ALA A 107 -7.34 -10.45 -12.49
CA ALA A 107 -7.05 -11.75 -13.10
C ALA A 107 -8.03 -12.84 -12.66
N ARG A 108 -8.48 -12.80 -11.39
CA ARG A 108 -9.52 -13.68 -10.89
C ARG A 108 -10.85 -13.44 -11.57
N GLN A 109 -11.23 -12.18 -11.78
CA GLN A 109 -12.49 -11.84 -12.44
C GLN A 109 -12.45 -12.23 -13.92
N ASP A 110 -11.36 -11.91 -14.62
CA ASP A 110 -11.13 -12.31 -16.01
C ASP A 110 -11.21 -13.83 -16.19
N SER A 111 -10.62 -14.62 -15.27
CA SER A 111 -10.73 -16.07 -15.31
C SER A 111 -12.17 -16.58 -15.18
N ARG A 112 -13.02 -15.88 -14.42
CA ARG A 112 -14.44 -16.23 -14.27
C ARG A 112 -15.25 -15.82 -15.49
N ASP A 113 -15.00 -14.63 -16.02
CA ASP A 113 -15.73 -14.09 -17.16
C ASP A 113 -15.47 -14.92 -18.44
N ASN A 114 -14.34 -15.60 -18.51
CA ASN A 114 -13.95 -16.49 -19.60
C ASN A 114 -14.16 -17.99 -19.29
N ASP A 115 -14.90 -18.33 -18.22
CA ASP A 115 -15.24 -19.72 -17.85
C ASP A 115 -14.04 -20.69 -17.75
N TYR A 116 -12.90 -20.20 -17.27
CA TYR A 116 -11.74 -21.08 -17.07
C TYR A 116 -12.07 -22.18 -16.06
N ALA A 117 -11.69 -23.41 -16.40
CA ALA A 117 -11.93 -24.57 -15.54
C ALA A 117 -11.22 -24.43 -14.19
N GLN A 118 -11.90 -24.84 -13.12
CA GLN A 118 -11.30 -24.89 -11.79
C GLN A 118 -10.08 -25.83 -11.78
N LEU A 119 -9.00 -25.36 -11.17
CA LEU A 119 -7.79 -26.14 -10.98
C LEU A 119 -8.09 -27.29 -10.00
N SER A 120 -8.02 -28.53 -10.50
CA SER A 120 -8.38 -29.75 -9.74
C SER A 120 -7.55 -29.98 -8.48
N TYR A 121 -6.37 -29.37 -8.40
CA TYR A 121 -5.47 -29.49 -7.26
C TYR A 121 -5.72 -28.43 -6.17
N VAL A 122 -6.38 -27.31 -6.48
CA VAL A 122 -6.67 -26.25 -5.48
C VAL A 122 -7.82 -26.71 -4.58
N GLY A 123 -7.57 -26.78 -3.27
CA GLY A 123 -8.55 -27.29 -2.30
C GLY A 123 -8.70 -28.82 -2.29
N SER A 124 -7.84 -29.55 -3.00
CA SER A 124 -7.90 -31.02 -3.11
C SER A 124 -7.52 -31.80 -1.84
N CYS A 125 -6.97 -31.13 -0.83
CA CYS A 125 -6.46 -31.76 0.40
C CYS A 125 -7.15 -31.16 1.63
N SER A 126 -7.54 -32.01 2.57
CA SER A 126 -8.09 -31.60 3.86
C SER A 126 -6.99 -31.41 4.89
N ILE A 127 -6.99 -30.26 5.57
CA ILE A 127 -6.03 -29.92 6.64
C ILE A 127 -6.18 -30.86 7.85
N ALA A 128 -7.36 -31.48 8.03
CA ALA A 128 -7.60 -32.43 9.11
C ALA A 128 -6.88 -33.77 8.93
N THR A 129 -6.51 -34.13 7.68
CA THR A 129 -6.01 -35.47 7.36
C THR A 129 -4.61 -35.49 6.77
N ILE A 130 -4.09 -34.37 6.29
CA ILE A 130 -2.78 -34.28 5.64
C ILE A 130 -1.74 -33.65 6.56
N THR A 131 -0.52 -34.20 6.58
CA THR A 131 0.61 -33.53 7.23
C THR A 131 1.23 -32.47 6.33
N ALA A 132 1.96 -31.51 6.90
CA ALA A 132 2.66 -30.48 6.13
C ALA A 132 3.64 -31.08 5.10
N GLN A 133 4.31 -32.19 5.46
CA GLN A 133 5.24 -32.90 4.57
C GLN A 133 4.52 -33.56 3.39
N GLN A 134 3.39 -34.22 3.64
CA GLN A 134 2.57 -34.85 2.59
C GLN A 134 2.00 -33.80 1.63
N LEU A 135 1.51 -32.67 2.17
CA LEU A 135 1.02 -31.56 1.36
C LEU A 135 2.13 -30.98 0.49
N ALA A 136 3.32 -30.73 1.06
CA ALA A 136 4.47 -30.22 0.33
C ALA A 136 4.91 -31.17 -0.80
N HIS A 137 4.95 -32.48 -0.55
CA HIS A 137 5.27 -33.46 -1.59
C HIS A 137 4.22 -33.45 -2.71
N ARG A 138 2.93 -33.39 -2.39
CA ARG A 138 1.88 -33.32 -3.41
C ARG A 138 1.93 -32.03 -4.24
N ILE A 139 2.27 -30.90 -3.62
CA ILE A 139 2.52 -29.64 -4.34
C ILE A 139 3.70 -29.81 -5.31
N ARG A 140 4.80 -30.45 -4.89
CA ARG A 140 5.93 -30.73 -5.79
C ARG A 140 5.53 -31.62 -6.96
N GLN A 141 4.74 -32.66 -6.74
CA GLN A 141 4.23 -33.53 -7.81
C GLN A 141 3.40 -32.74 -8.83
N VAL A 142 2.47 -31.90 -8.37
CA VAL A 142 1.62 -31.06 -9.23
C VAL A 142 2.45 -30.05 -10.03
N LEU A 143 3.52 -29.51 -9.44
CA LEU A 143 4.40 -28.53 -10.08
C LEU A 143 5.54 -29.15 -10.89
N GLY A 144 5.69 -30.48 -10.91
CA GLY A 144 6.81 -31.16 -11.58
C GLY A 144 8.17 -30.89 -10.93
N LEU A 145 8.21 -30.73 -9.61
CA LEU A 145 9.41 -30.36 -8.85
C LEU A 145 10.08 -31.53 -8.08
N ASP A 146 9.61 -32.77 -8.26
CA ASP A 146 10.19 -33.95 -7.60
C ASP A 146 11.43 -34.51 -8.31
N GLU A 147 11.82 -33.97 -9.46
CA GLU A 147 13.03 -34.37 -10.19
C GLU A 147 14.21 -33.43 -9.89
N ARG A 148 14.97 -33.74 -8.83
CA ARG A 148 16.44 -33.60 -8.74
C ARG A 148 17.02 -34.52 -7.68
#